data_AF-A0A915NLJ4-F1
#
_entry.id   AF-A0A915NLJ4-F1
#
_cell.length_a   1.000
_cell.length_b   1.000
_cell.length_c   1.000
_cell.angle_alpha   90.00
_cell.angle_beta   90.00
_cell.angle_gamma   90.00
#
_symmetry.space_group_name_H-M   'P 1'
#
loop_
_entity.id
_entity.type
_entity.pdbx_description
1 polymer ?
#
loop_
_entity_poly.entity_id
_entity_poly.type
_entity_poly.pdbx_seq_one_letter_code
_entity_poly.pdbx_strand_id
1 'polypeptide(L)'
;MKILIENNSSWLGRQLKDKLIKKLDDIKMVIGHFEEILDDKELEKEFSCFEFNEKMSFDEIELKTIECTLKRVYSMFQFKAGSDNILISNYAKFYHYSFDNKYGAVIEENLIYILSGALHFPNYELDMPPAMKFAQIGSIIGHAIAVILLDDVFKKDSKEIVTENFIEYKKRLKCFERQYKEIKDKANEEVPNEIEKFNDQFGEEFVEMNLGMKAAFLAFKDIKKQKFDEREVDYRFND
;
A
#
# COMPACT_ATOMS: atom_id res chain seq x y z
N MET A 1 -0.23 11.76 -6.52
CA MET A 1 -0.92 12.24 -5.29
C MET A 1 -0.76 13.75 -5.07
N LYS A 2 0.45 14.32 -5.14
CA LYS A 2 0.73 15.75 -4.93
C LYS A 2 -0.20 16.72 -5.67
N ILE A 3 -0.40 16.53 -6.99
CA ILE A 3 -1.34 17.31 -7.81
C ILE A 3 -2.77 17.32 -7.23
N LEU A 4 -3.22 16.21 -6.64
CA LEU A 4 -4.56 16.14 -6.05
C LEU A 4 -4.68 17.00 -4.78
N ILE A 5 -3.65 17.00 -3.95
CA ILE A 5 -3.60 17.76 -2.71
C ILE A 5 -3.52 19.26 -3.02
N GLU A 6 -2.61 19.64 -3.91
CA GLU A 6 -2.36 21.04 -4.25
C GLU A 6 -3.54 21.65 -5.02
N ASN A 7 -3.93 21.02 -6.13
CA ASN A 7 -4.76 21.67 -7.16
C ASN A 7 -6.21 21.20 -7.17
N ASN A 8 -6.51 19.98 -6.69
CA ASN A 8 -7.83 19.38 -6.87
C ASN A 8 -8.61 19.19 -5.57
N SER A 9 -8.12 19.76 -4.46
CA SER A 9 -8.76 19.70 -3.14
C SER A 9 -8.99 21.10 -2.59
N SER A 10 -10.09 21.73 -3.00
CA SER A 10 -10.50 23.06 -2.51
C SER A 10 -10.96 23.07 -1.05
N TRP A 11 -11.30 21.90 -0.52
CA TRP A 11 -11.82 21.72 0.83
C TRP A 11 -10.73 21.56 1.88
N LEU A 12 -9.48 21.32 1.46
CA LEU A 12 -8.33 21.23 2.37
C LEU A 12 -7.77 22.63 2.62
N GLY A 13 -7.71 23.05 3.88
CA GLY A 13 -6.98 24.25 4.29
C GLY A 13 -5.49 24.16 3.98
N ARG A 14 -4.84 25.32 3.77
CA ARG A 14 -3.42 25.39 3.35
C ARG A 14 -2.46 24.65 4.30
N GLN A 15 -2.61 24.83 5.61
CA GLN A 15 -1.77 24.17 6.60
C GLN A 15 -1.85 22.63 6.51
N LEU A 16 -3.04 22.09 6.24
CA LEU A 16 -3.23 20.66 6.08
C LEU A 16 -2.62 20.15 4.76
N LYS A 17 -2.73 20.93 3.67
CA LYS A 17 -2.04 20.61 2.41
C LYS A 17 -0.53 20.52 2.61
N ASP A 18 0.07 21.50 3.27
CA ASP A 18 1.52 21.54 3.52
C ASP A 18 1.96 20.32 4.35
N LYS A 19 1.17 19.94 5.38
CA LYS A 19 1.41 18.74 6.18
C LYS A 19 1.33 17.45 5.35
N LEU A 20 0.28 17.32 4.52
CA LEU A 20 0.07 16.17 3.64
C LEU A 20 1.18 16.04 2.58
N ILE A 21 1.66 17.16 2.02
CA ILE A 21 2.75 17.17 1.06
C ILE A 21 4.06 16.75 1.73
N LYS A 22 4.40 17.33 2.89
CA LYS A 22 5.57 16.90 3.64
C LYS A 22 5.52 15.40 3.95
N LYS A 23 4.35 14.92 4.38
CA LYS A 23 4.15 13.50 4.63
C LYS A 23 4.37 12.64 3.40
N LEU A 24 3.82 13.05 2.26
CA LEU A 24 3.99 12.37 0.98
C LEU A 24 5.47 12.29 0.59
N ASP A 25 6.25 13.35 0.82
CA ASP A 25 7.68 13.39 0.54
C ASP A 25 8.49 12.48 1.50
N ASP A 26 7.97 12.20 2.70
CA ASP A 26 8.58 11.30 3.70
C ASP A 26 8.21 9.81 3.51
N ILE A 27 7.30 9.48 2.57
CA ILE A 27 6.92 8.08 2.31
C ILE A 27 8.07 7.35 1.62
N LYS A 28 8.49 6.24 2.22
CA LYS A 28 9.47 5.31 1.66
C LYS A 28 8.76 4.17 0.92
N MET A 29 9.42 3.64 -0.11
CA MET A 29 8.91 2.49 -0.87
C MET A 29 9.99 1.44 -1.05
N VAL A 30 9.62 0.18 -0.83
CA VAL A 30 10.45 -0.99 -1.12
C VAL A 30 9.69 -1.82 -2.16
N ILE A 31 10.37 -2.22 -3.24
CA ILE A 31 9.76 -2.87 -4.40
C ILE A 31 10.40 -4.24 -4.58
N GLY A 32 9.58 -5.28 -4.61
CA GLY A 32 10.00 -6.65 -4.91
C GLY A 32 10.56 -7.38 -3.69
N HIS A 33 11.75 -6.99 -3.23
CA HIS A 33 12.44 -7.63 -2.11
C HIS A 33 13.35 -6.64 -1.36
N PHE A 34 13.86 -7.05 -0.20
CA PHE A 34 14.90 -6.33 0.54
C PHE A 34 16.29 -6.65 -0.01
N GLU A 35 17.26 -5.77 0.15
CA GLU A 35 18.62 -6.04 -0.36
C GLU A 35 19.32 -7.11 0.50
N GLU A 36 18.99 -7.17 1.78
CA GLU A 36 19.60 -8.07 2.76
C GLU A 36 19.30 -9.54 2.50
N ILE A 37 18.27 -9.86 1.69
CA ILE A 37 18.01 -11.24 1.25
C ILE A 37 18.98 -11.72 0.17
N LEU A 38 19.74 -10.80 -0.43
CA LEU A 38 20.77 -11.09 -1.41
C LEU A 38 22.15 -11.29 -0.76
N ASP A 39 22.27 -11.06 0.55
CA ASP A 39 23.49 -11.33 1.32
C ASP A 39 23.36 -12.68 2.02
N ASP A 40 24.06 -13.69 1.49
CA ASP A 40 24.09 -15.05 2.04
C ASP A 40 24.43 -15.06 3.54
N LYS A 41 25.30 -14.16 4.02
CA LYS A 41 25.70 -14.15 5.43
C LYS A 41 24.59 -13.64 6.34
N GLU A 42 23.87 -12.61 5.93
CA GLU A 42 22.73 -12.12 6.71
C GLU A 42 21.56 -13.12 6.64
N LEU A 43 21.37 -13.79 5.51
CA LEU A 43 20.38 -14.85 5.36
C LEU A 43 20.69 -16.05 6.26
N GLU A 44 21.93 -16.55 6.24
CA GLU A 44 22.39 -17.64 7.12
C GLU A 44 22.21 -17.29 8.59
N LYS A 45 22.53 -16.05 8.97
CA LYS A 45 22.37 -15.55 10.35
C LYS A 45 20.90 -15.44 10.78
N GLU A 46 20.01 -14.96 9.92
CA GLU A 46 18.56 -14.88 10.21
C GLU A 46 17.97 -16.28 10.39
N PHE A 47 18.39 -17.25 9.58
CA PHE A 47 17.86 -18.62 9.60
C PHE A 47 18.66 -19.60 10.45
N SER A 48 19.70 -19.16 11.16
CA SER A 48 20.61 -20.03 11.92
C SER A 48 19.92 -20.83 13.04
N CYS A 49 18.74 -20.40 13.49
CA CYS A 49 17.95 -21.15 14.46
C CYS A 49 17.31 -22.41 13.84
N PHE A 50 17.01 -22.38 12.54
CA PHE A 50 16.29 -23.41 11.80
C PHE A 50 17.20 -24.53 11.26
N GLU A 51 18.03 -25.11 12.13
CA GLU A 51 18.88 -26.25 11.76
C GLU A 51 18.08 -27.56 11.81
N PHE A 52 17.67 -28.07 10.66
CA PHE A 52 16.99 -29.36 10.55
C PHE A 52 17.96 -30.47 10.14
N ASN A 53 17.69 -31.71 10.57
CA ASN A 53 18.39 -32.88 10.07
C ASN A 53 17.39 -33.98 9.68
N GLU A 54 17.82 -34.87 8.79
CA GLU A 54 16.96 -35.91 8.19
C GLU A 54 16.41 -36.94 9.19
N LYS A 55 16.92 -36.97 10.42
CA LYS A 55 16.48 -37.90 11.47
C LYS A 55 15.44 -37.30 12.40
N MET A 56 15.17 -35.99 12.30
CA MET A 56 14.15 -35.34 13.12
C MET A 56 12.77 -35.84 12.72
N SER A 57 11.96 -36.18 13.72
CA SER A 57 10.54 -36.43 13.58
C SER A 57 9.79 -35.14 13.24
N PHE A 58 8.54 -35.30 12.78
CA PHE A 58 7.65 -34.17 12.53
C PHE A 58 7.49 -33.28 13.78
N ASP A 59 7.27 -33.88 14.95
CA ASP A 59 7.09 -33.14 16.20
C ASP A 59 8.35 -32.34 16.59
N GLU A 60 9.54 -32.91 16.36
CA GLU A 60 10.80 -32.20 16.60
C GLU A 60 10.99 -31.01 15.65
N ILE A 61 10.60 -31.15 14.38
CA ILE A 61 10.61 -30.06 13.40
C ILE A 61 9.60 -28.98 13.81
N GLU A 62 8.40 -29.36 14.22
CA GLU A 62 7.33 -28.44 14.63
C GLU A 62 7.74 -27.65 15.88
N LEU A 63 8.21 -28.33 16.93
CA LEU A 63 8.67 -27.70 18.17
C LEU A 63 9.82 -26.74 17.90
N LYS A 64 10.80 -27.12 17.07
CA LYS A 64 11.91 -26.25 16.70
C LYS A 64 11.44 -25.04 15.90
N THR A 65 10.49 -25.23 14.98
CA THR A 65 9.89 -24.14 14.20
C THR A 65 9.18 -23.14 15.11
N ILE A 66 8.38 -23.63 16.07
CA ILE A 66 7.71 -22.79 17.06
C ILE A 66 8.72 -22.04 17.92
N GLU A 67 9.74 -22.73 18.44
CA GLU A 67 10.78 -22.11 19.28
C GLU A 67 11.49 -20.97 18.54
N CYS A 68 11.96 -21.23 17.32
CA CYS A 68 12.66 -20.23 16.50
C CYS A 68 11.75 -19.07 16.10
N THR A 69 10.49 -19.35 15.77
CA THR A 69 9.50 -18.31 15.46
C THR A 69 9.23 -17.43 16.68
N LEU A 70 9.08 -18.02 17.87
CA LEU A 70 8.88 -17.27 19.11
C LEU A 70 10.10 -16.42 19.47
N LYS A 71 11.33 -16.95 19.33
CA LYS A 71 12.57 -16.19 19.54
C LYS A 71 12.63 -14.98 18.60
N ARG A 72 12.27 -15.18 17.33
CA ARG A 72 12.21 -14.12 16.31
C ARG A 72 11.18 -13.05 16.67
N VAL A 73 9.94 -13.46 16.99
CA VAL A 73 8.89 -12.52 17.39
C VAL A 73 9.29 -11.76 18.66
N TYR A 74 9.92 -12.44 19.62
CA TYR A 74 10.37 -11.81 20.87
C TYR A 74 11.50 -10.81 20.64
N SER A 75 12.47 -11.09 19.76
CA SER A 75 13.54 -10.14 19.43
C SER A 75 12.97 -8.87 18.79
N MET A 76 11.91 -8.97 17.99
CA MET A 76 11.20 -7.81 17.43
C MET A 76 10.64 -6.87 18.51
N PHE A 77 10.16 -7.40 19.63
CA PHE A 77 9.69 -6.58 20.75
C PHE A 77 10.82 -5.93 21.56
N GLN A 78 12.04 -6.47 21.50
CA GLN A 78 13.21 -5.90 22.17
C GLN A 78 13.84 -4.74 21.40
N PHE A 79 13.60 -4.64 20.09
CA PHE A 79 14.00 -3.47 19.31
C PHE A 79 13.12 -2.27 19.68
N LYS A 80 13.73 -1.23 20.27
CA LYS A 80 13.04 0.04 20.57
C LYS A 80 12.48 0.66 19.31
N ALA A 81 11.20 1.02 19.35
CA ALA A 81 10.58 1.96 18.42
C ALA A 81 11.43 3.25 18.39
N GLY A 82 12.05 3.53 17.23
CA GLY A 82 12.91 4.71 17.02
C GLY A 82 14.38 4.43 16.73
N SER A 83 14.82 3.17 16.60
CA SER A 83 16.11 2.87 15.97
C SER A 83 15.91 2.65 14.47
N ASP A 84 16.84 3.16 13.63
CA ASP A 84 16.81 3.04 12.16
C ASP A 84 16.82 1.57 11.66
N ASN A 85 16.88 0.58 12.55
CA ASN A 85 16.82 -0.86 12.29
C ASN A 85 15.38 -1.43 12.18
N ILE A 86 14.37 -0.60 11.90
CA ILE A 86 12.97 -0.99 11.60
C ILE A 86 12.88 -2.05 10.47
N LEU A 87 13.93 -2.20 9.66
CA LEU A 87 14.05 -3.25 8.65
C LEU A 87 13.91 -4.66 9.26
N ILE A 88 14.57 -4.94 10.40
CA ILE A 88 14.62 -6.29 11.00
C ILE A 88 13.24 -6.78 11.47
N SER A 89 12.39 -5.89 12.01
CA SER A 89 11.02 -6.24 12.42
C SER A 89 10.05 -6.41 11.25
N ASN A 90 10.36 -5.90 10.06
CA ASN A 90 9.47 -5.95 8.90
C ASN A 90 9.67 -7.21 8.05
N TYR A 91 10.80 -7.92 8.19
CA TYR A 91 11.05 -9.16 7.46
C TYR A 91 10.00 -10.24 7.71
N ALA A 92 9.65 -10.50 8.98
CA ALA A 92 8.73 -11.59 9.32
C ALA A 92 7.34 -11.41 8.72
N LYS A 93 6.84 -10.17 8.70
CA LYS A 93 5.57 -9.82 8.04
C LYS A 93 5.74 -9.87 6.52
N PHE A 94 6.80 -9.27 5.98
CA PHE A 94 7.04 -9.23 4.54
C PHE A 94 7.13 -10.62 3.91
N TYR A 95 7.86 -11.57 4.50
CA TYR A 95 7.98 -12.92 3.96
C TYR A 95 6.65 -13.68 3.92
N HIS A 96 5.75 -13.40 4.88
CA HIS A 96 4.41 -13.98 4.88
C HIS A 96 3.55 -13.44 3.74
N TYR A 97 3.76 -12.18 3.35
CA TYR A 97 2.97 -11.51 2.31
C TYR A 97 3.61 -11.54 0.91
N SER A 98 4.93 -11.72 0.78
CA SER A 98 5.64 -11.62 -0.52
C SER A 98 5.18 -12.65 -1.56
N PHE A 99 4.55 -13.74 -1.13
CA PHE A 99 3.97 -14.77 -2.00
C PHE A 99 2.46 -14.68 -2.15
N ASP A 100 1.78 -13.82 -1.39
CA ASP A 100 0.33 -13.65 -1.47
C ASP A 100 -0.03 -12.49 -2.40
N ASN A 101 -0.47 -12.83 -3.62
CA ASN A 101 -0.93 -11.89 -4.63
C ASN A 101 -2.18 -11.10 -4.23
N LYS A 102 -2.84 -11.48 -3.13
CA LYS A 102 -4.10 -10.90 -2.71
C LYS A 102 -3.96 -9.45 -2.27
N TYR A 103 -2.82 -9.06 -1.70
CA TYR A 103 -2.70 -7.75 -1.02
C TYR A 103 -2.08 -6.65 -1.88
N GLY A 104 -1.34 -6.97 -2.94
CA GLY A 104 -0.74 -5.98 -3.85
C GLY A 104 0.39 -5.13 -3.23
N ALA A 105 0.14 -4.55 -2.06
CA ALA A 105 1.07 -3.80 -1.25
C ALA A 105 0.82 -4.04 0.26
N VAL A 106 1.88 -3.94 1.07
CA VAL A 106 1.80 -3.92 2.54
C VAL A 106 2.20 -2.53 3.03
N ILE A 107 1.48 -2.01 4.01
CA ILE A 107 1.61 -0.63 4.50
C ILE A 107 1.97 -0.68 5.99
N GLU A 108 3.10 -0.08 6.35
CA GLU A 108 3.56 0.03 7.74
C GLU A 108 4.03 1.46 7.98
N GLU A 109 3.24 2.24 8.73
CA GLU A 109 3.48 3.66 9.00
C GLU A 109 3.72 4.49 7.73
N ASN A 110 4.97 4.83 7.40
CA ASN A 110 5.36 5.65 6.25
C ASN A 110 6.05 4.85 5.16
N LEU A 111 5.90 3.53 5.20
CA LEU A 111 6.60 2.61 4.33
C LEU A 111 5.59 1.76 3.55
N ILE A 112 5.74 1.78 2.24
CA ILE A 112 4.96 0.97 1.31
C ILE A 112 5.86 -0.14 0.77
N TYR A 113 5.43 -1.37 0.93
CA TYR A 113 6.04 -2.53 0.31
C TYR A 113 5.21 -2.96 -0.89
N ILE A 114 5.77 -2.87 -2.09
CA ILE A 114 5.19 -3.48 -3.28
C ILE A 114 5.74 -4.90 -3.39
N LEU A 115 4.87 -5.88 -3.21
CA LEU A 115 5.25 -7.29 -3.14
C LEU A 115 5.68 -7.79 -4.52
N SER A 116 6.70 -8.64 -4.60
CA SER A 116 7.14 -9.24 -5.87
C SER A 116 6.02 -10.02 -6.56
N GLY A 117 5.15 -10.70 -5.81
CA GLY A 117 3.93 -11.33 -6.35
C GLY A 117 2.94 -10.33 -6.98
N ALA A 118 2.98 -9.05 -6.63
CA ALA A 118 2.17 -8.04 -7.31
C ALA A 118 2.78 -7.56 -8.64
N LEU A 119 4.04 -7.90 -8.93
CA LEU A 119 4.79 -7.44 -10.09
C LEU A 119 4.78 -8.44 -11.26
N HIS A 120 3.64 -9.09 -11.47
CA HIS A 120 3.40 -9.98 -12.61
C HIS A 120 1.99 -9.78 -13.18
N PHE A 121 1.68 -10.41 -14.31
CA PHE A 121 0.35 -10.37 -14.92
C PHE A 121 -0.74 -10.83 -13.93
N PRO A 122 -1.89 -10.14 -13.82
CA PRO A 122 -2.38 -9.04 -14.66
C PRO A 122 -1.97 -7.64 -14.15
N ASN A 123 -1.24 -7.55 -13.05
CA ASN A 123 -0.97 -6.28 -12.37
C ASN A 123 0.16 -5.48 -13.03
N TYR A 124 1.18 -6.18 -13.53
CA TYR A 124 2.31 -5.55 -14.21
C TYR A 124 3.03 -6.53 -15.14
N GLU A 125 3.31 -6.08 -16.37
CA GLU A 125 4.35 -6.65 -17.23
C GLU A 125 5.10 -5.52 -17.94
N LEU A 126 6.35 -5.75 -18.31
CA LEU A 126 7.22 -4.74 -18.92
C LEU A 126 6.69 -4.22 -20.27
N ASP A 127 5.97 -5.05 -21.02
CA ASP A 127 5.43 -4.76 -22.35
C ASP A 127 3.96 -4.32 -22.34
N MET A 128 3.28 -4.34 -21.19
CA MET A 128 1.91 -3.84 -21.09
C MET A 128 1.79 -2.36 -21.52
N PRO A 129 0.68 -1.98 -22.18
CA PRO A 129 0.36 -0.59 -22.46
C PRO A 129 0.44 0.27 -21.19
N PRO A 130 0.98 1.50 -21.25
CA PRO A 130 1.07 2.37 -20.08
C PRO A 130 -0.28 2.54 -19.36
N ALA A 131 -1.37 2.64 -20.11
CA ALA A 131 -2.71 2.74 -19.53
C ALA A 131 -3.04 1.60 -18.56
N MET A 132 -2.64 0.36 -18.90
CA MET A 132 -2.86 -0.82 -18.05
C MET A 132 -1.96 -0.79 -16.82
N LYS A 133 -0.68 -0.43 -16.98
CA LYS A 133 0.26 -0.28 -15.85
C LYS A 133 -0.26 0.74 -14.83
N PHE A 134 -0.73 1.89 -15.30
CA PHE A 134 -1.30 2.91 -14.41
C PHE A 134 -2.63 2.46 -13.79
N ALA A 135 -3.50 1.80 -14.56
CA ALA A 135 -4.76 1.30 -14.04
C ALA A 135 -4.58 0.24 -12.95
N GLN A 136 -3.58 -0.63 -13.08
CA GLN A 136 -3.31 -1.74 -12.16
C GLN A 136 -2.33 -1.33 -11.06
N ILE A 137 -1.01 -1.52 -11.29
CA ILE A 137 0.00 -1.22 -10.26
C ILE A 137 -0.01 0.24 -9.82
N GLY A 138 -0.34 1.17 -10.73
CA GLY A 138 -0.50 2.59 -10.38
C GLY A 138 -1.64 2.83 -9.38
N SER A 139 -2.76 2.12 -9.51
CA SER A 139 -3.88 2.21 -8.55
C SER A 139 -3.54 1.55 -7.22
N ILE A 140 -2.79 0.44 -7.22
CA ILE A 140 -2.28 -0.21 -5.98
C ILE A 140 -1.38 0.76 -5.21
N ILE A 141 -0.39 1.35 -5.88
CA ILE A 141 0.50 2.36 -5.29
C ILE A 141 -0.31 3.56 -4.80
N GLY A 142 -1.25 4.04 -5.61
CA GLY A 142 -2.11 5.17 -5.26
C GLY A 142 -2.98 4.91 -4.02
N HIS A 143 -3.54 3.71 -3.90
CA HIS A 143 -4.32 3.27 -2.75
C HIS A 143 -3.45 3.19 -1.50
N ALA A 144 -2.26 2.58 -1.57
CA ALA A 144 -1.34 2.51 -0.44
C ALA A 144 -0.90 3.90 0.07
N ILE A 145 -0.64 4.84 -0.84
CA ILE A 145 -0.35 6.24 -0.46
C ILE A 145 -1.58 6.87 0.21
N ALA A 146 -2.79 6.61 -0.29
CA ALA A 146 -4.02 7.15 0.28
C ALA A 146 -4.24 6.68 1.72
N VAL A 147 -4.04 5.38 2.00
CA VAL A 147 -4.12 4.81 3.34
C VAL A 147 -3.19 5.54 4.31
N ILE A 148 -1.90 5.71 3.96
CA ILE A 148 -0.91 6.39 4.82
C ILE A 148 -1.36 7.83 5.13
N LEU A 149 -1.79 8.57 4.11
CA LEU A 149 -2.18 9.97 4.29
C LEU A 149 -3.45 10.12 5.14
N LEU A 150 -4.41 9.21 5.02
CA LEU A 150 -5.67 9.27 5.76
C LEU A 150 -5.55 8.73 7.19
N ASP A 151 -4.77 7.66 7.42
CA ASP A 151 -4.52 7.12 8.78
C ASP A 151 -3.89 8.17 9.69
N ASP A 152 -2.86 8.87 9.20
CA ASP A 152 -2.17 9.89 9.99
C ASP A 152 -3.05 11.10 10.29
N VAL A 153 -3.75 11.62 9.28
CA VAL A 153 -4.53 12.87 9.42
C VAL A 153 -5.82 12.65 10.20
N PHE A 154 -6.47 11.50 10.05
CA PHE A 154 -7.81 11.29 10.57
C PHE A 154 -7.89 10.25 11.69
N LYS A 155 -6.85 9.42 11.91
CA LYS A 155 -6.85 8.39 12.98
C LYS A 155 -5.83 8.69 14.07
N LYS A 156 -4.56 8.99 13.76
CA LYS A 156 -3.49 9.18 14.78
C LYS A 156 -3.47 10.56 15.43
N ASP A 157 -3.65 11.64 14.68
CA ASP A 157 -3.70 13.01 15.22
C ASP A 157 -5.11 13.47 15.66
N SER A 158 -6.06 12.53 15.69
CA SER A 158 -7.49 12.80 15.89
C SER A 158 -7.89 13.20 17.31
N LYS A 159 -7.03 13.02 18.32
CA LYS A 159 -7.38 13.32 19.72
C LYS A 159 -7.48 14.82 20.03
N GLU A 160 -6.96 15.71 19.18
CA GLU A 160 -7.01 17.16 19.44
C GLU A 160 -7.55 18.02 18.29
N ILE A 161 -7.94 17.44 17.15
CA ILE A 161 -8.25 18.23 15.95
C ILE A 161 -9.66 17.93 15.43
N VAL A 162 -10.68 18.48 16.09
CA VAL A 162 -11.95 18.79 15.41
C VAL A 162 -11.74 20.08 14.61
N THR A 163 -11.05 19.97 13.47
CA THR A 163 -10.97 21.07 12.50
C THR A 163 -12.12 21.00 11.51
N GLU A 164 -12.42 22.13 10.87
CA GLU A 164 -13.33 22.21 9.72
C GLU A 164 -12.98 21.17 8.63
N ASN A 165 -11.69 20.88 8.43
CA ASN A 165 -11.23 19.84 7.50
C ASN A 165 -11.71 18.42 7.92
N PHE A 166 -11.71 18.10 9.22
CA PHE A 166 -12.19 16.79 9.71
C PHE A 166 -13.70 16.64 9.49
N ILE A 167 -14.46 17.69 9.76
CA ILE A 167 -15.91 17.72 9.54
C ILE A 167 -16.22 17.54 8.05
N GLU A 168 -15.53 18.27 7.18
CA GLU A 168 -15.70 18.19 5.73
C GLU A 168 -15.23 16.84 5.17
N TYR A 169 -14.17 16.24 5.73
CA TYR A 169 -13.76 14.87 5.42
C TYR A 169 -14.86 13.87 5.77
N LYS A 170 -15.40 13.89 7.00
CA LYS A 170 -16.49 12.99 7.41
C LYS A 170 -17.75 13.18 6.58
N LYS A 171 -18.05 14.42 6.15
CA LYS A 171 -19.15 14.70 5.22
C LYS A 171 -18.93 14.04 3.85
N ARG A 172 -17.70 14.08 3.33
CA ARG A 172 -17.33 13.42 2.06
C ARG A 172 -17.36 11.90 2.18
N LEU A 173 -16.86 11.35 3.29
CA LEU A 173 -16.91 9.92 3.60
C LEU A 173 -18.34 9.37 3.52
N LYS A 174 -19.31 10.09 4.11
CA LYS A 174 -20.74 9.73 4.02
C LYS A 174 -21.27 9.63 2.59
N CYS A 175 -20.69 10.37 1.63
CA CYS A 175 -21.08 10.24 0.23
C CYS A 175 -20.71 8.86 -0.32
N PHE A 176 -19.51 8.38 0.00
CA PHE A 176 -19.05 7.04 -0.38
C PHE A 176 -19.88 5.96 0.33
N GLU A 177 -20.06 6.08 1.64
CA GLU A 177 -20.90 5.14 2.41
C GLU A 177 -22.29 4.97 1.78
N ARG A 178 -22.95 6.09 1.42
CA ARG A 178 -24.26 6.04 0.76
C ARG A 178 -24.19 5.39 -0.62
N GLN A 179 -23.23 5.80 -1.46
CA GLN A 179 -23.09 5.27 -2.82
C GLN A 179 -22.91 3.75 -2.82
N TYR A 180 -22.02 3.24 -1.96
CA TYR A 180 -21.71 1.82 -1.92
C TYR A 180 -22.75 1.01 -1.14
N LYS A 181 -23.49 1.63 -0.22
CA LYS A 181 -24.67 1.00 0.40
C LYS A 181 -25.75 0.68 -0.63
N GLU A 182 -26.06 1.60 -1.54
CA GLU A 182 -27.06 1.34 -2.60
C GLU A 182 -26.64 0.17 -3.52
N ILE A 183 -25.34 0.02 -3.77
CA ILE A 183 -24.80 -1.12 -4.54
C ILE A 183 -24.93 -2.41 -3.73
N LYS A 184 -24.58 -2.38 -2.43
CA LYS A 184 -24.72 -3.51 -1.52
C LYS A 184 -26.17 -4.00 -1.45
N ASP A 185 -27.11 -3.08 -1.28
CA ASP A 185 -28.53 -3.41 -1.14
C ASP A 185 -29.05 -4.11 -2.40
N LYS A 186 -28.72 -3.59 -3.59
CA LYS A 186 -29.02 -4.25 -4.88
C LYS A 186 -28.36 -5.62 -5.03
N ALA A 187 -27.08 -5.73 -4.69
CA ALA A 187 -26.37 -7.00 -4.83
C ALA A 187 -26.90 -8.07 -3.86
N ASN A 188 -27.39 -7.67 -2.68
CA ASN A 188 -28.06 -8.57 -1.72
C ASN A 188 -29.44 -9.04 -2.21
N GLU A 189 -30.14 -8.22 -2.99
CA GLU A 189 -31.38 -8.63 -3.66
C GLU A 189 -31.12 -9.71 -4.72
N GLU A 190 -29.97 -9.64 -5.42
CA GLU A 190 -29.58 -10.60 -6.46
C GLU A 190 -28.95 -11.88 -5.90
N VAL A 191 -28.16 -11.77 -4.82
CA VAL A 191 -27.48 -12.91 -4.16
C VAL A 191 -27.64 -12.80 -2.63
N PRO A 192 -28.76 -13.31 -2.07
CA PRO A 192 -29.03 -13.23 -0.64
C PRO A 192 -27.98 -13.98 0.19
N ASN A 193 -27.51 -13.38 1.29
CA ASN A 193 -26.62 -13.93 2.31
C ASN A 193 -25.11 -14.05 2.01
N GLU A 194 -24.60 -13.58 0.86
CA GLU A 194 -23.13 -13.55 0.63
C GLU A 194 -22.47 -12.20 0.95
N ILE A 195 -23.26 -11.12 1.10
CA ILE A 195 -22.77 -9.74 1.28
C ILE A 195 -22.95 -9.25 2.73
N GLU A 196 -23.09 -10.17 3.69
CA GLU A 196 -23.12 -9.84 5.12
C GLU A 196 -21.81 -9.22 5.62
N LYS A 197 -20.69 -9.41 4.89
CA LYS A 197 -19.38 -8.85 5.26
C LYS A 197 -19.13 -7.41 4.83
N PHE A 198 -20.06 -6.74 4.15
CA PHE A 198 -19.98 -5.29 3.93
C PHE A 198 -20.33 -4.56 5.24
N ASN A 199 -19.37 -4.47 6.15
CA ASN A 199 -19.50 -3.68 7.38
C ASN A 199 -19.42 -2.17 7.06
N ASP A 200 -19.95 -1.35 7.97
CA ASP A 200 -19.90 0.12 7.89
C ASP A 200 -18.46 0.70 7.88
N GLN A 201 -17.43 -0.14 8.00
CA GLN A 201 -16.01 0.23 7.98
C GLN A 201 -15.40 0.35 6.57
N PHE A 202 -16.11 -0.05 5.51
CA PHE A 202 -15.57 0.01 4.13
C PHE A 202 -15.58 1.41 3.51
N GLY A 203 -16.25 2.40 4.13
CA GLY A 203 -16.30 3.76 3.58
C GLY A 203 -14.90 4.35 3.37
N GLU A 204 -13.98 4.10 4.30
CA GLU A 204 -12.60 4.58 4.23
C GLU A 204 -11.81 3.88 3.13
N GLU A 205 -11.91 2.55 3.06
CA GLU A 205 -11.31 1.73 2.00
C GLU A 205 -11.74 2.21 0.61
N PHE A 206 -13.03 2.50 0.41
CA PHE A 206 -13.52 3.03 -0.86
C PHE A 206 -12.99 4.43 -1.17
N VAL A 207 -12.84 5.29 -0.16
CA VAL A 207 -12.20 6.61 -0.34
C VAL A 207 -10.75 6.42 -0.80
N GLU A 208 -10.01 5.53 -0.15
CA GLU A 208 -8.61 5.23 -0.42
C GLU A 208 -8.43 4.68 -1.85
N MET A 209 -9.26 3.69 -2.23
CA MET A 209 -9.29 3.13 -3.59
C MET A 209 -9.60 4.19 -4.65
N ASN A 210 -10.65 5.00 -4.44
CA ASN A 210 -11.03 6.04 -5.41
C ASN A 210 -9.96 7.13 -5.54
N LEU A 211 -9.34 7.52 -4.41
CA LEU A 211 -8.26 8.48 -4.40
C LEU A 211 -7.04 7.91 -5.14
N GLY A 212 -6.70 6.65 -4.90
CA GLY A 212 -5.61 5.93 -5.56
C GLY A 212 -5.81 5.83 -7.08
N MET A 213 -6.98 5.38 -7.53
CA MET A 213 -7.31 5.29 -8.95
C MET A 213 -7.26 6.66 -9.64
N LYS A 214 -7.79 7.71 -8.98
CA LYS A 214 -7.73 9.08 -9.52
C LYS A 214 -6.29 9.57 -9.62
N ALA A 215 -5.46 9.29 -8.61
CA ALA A 215 -4.05 9.65 -8.62
C ALA A 215 -3.31 8.96 -9.77
N ALA A 216 -3.56 7.66 -9.97
CA ALA A 216 -2.96 6.87 -11.03
C ALA A 216 -3.37 7.38 -12.43
N PHE A 217 -4.65 7.70 -12.62
CA PHE A 217 -5.15 8.28 -13.86
C PHE A 217 -4.52 9.65 -14.17
N LEU A 218 -4.37 10.51 -13.16
CA LEU A 218 -3.70 11.80 -13.35
C LEU A 218 -2.22 11.64 -13.71
N ALA A 219 -1.52 10.70 -13.08
CA ALA A 219 -0.13 10.38 -13.43
C ALA A 219 -0.01 9.87 -14.87
N PHE A 220 -0.93 9.00 -15.30
CA PHE A 220 -0.99 8.55 -16.69
C PHE A 220 -1.21 9.71 -17.68
N LYS A 221 -2.13 10.63 -17.36
CA LYS A 221 -2.38 11.82 -18.19
C LYS A 221 -1.15 12.70 -18.30
N ASP A 222 -0.40 12.86 -17.21
CA ASP A 222 0.80 13.69 -17.17
C ASP A 222 1.91 13.10 -18.05
N ILE A 223 2.18 11.80 -17.92
CA ILE A 223 3.15 11.09 -18.78
C ILE A 223 2.73 11.10 -20.25
N LYS A 224 1.43 10.97 -20.54
CA LYS A 224 0.95 11.12 -21.92
C LYS A 224 1.29 12.49 -22.47
N LYS A 225 1.03 13.57 -21.71
CA LYS A 225 1.34 14.94 -22.12
C LYS A 225 2.84 15.12 -22.35
N GLN A 226 3.68 14.69 -21.41
CA GLN A 226 5.14 14.75 -21.55
C GLN A 226 5.62 14.01 -22.80
N LYS A 227 5.10 12.80 -23.07
CA LYS A 227 5.42 12.04 -24.29
C LYS A 227 4.83 12.64 -25.56
N PHE A 228 3.83 13.51 -25.49
CA PHE A 228 3.34 14.26 -26.66
C PHE A 228 4.20 15.51 -26.90
N ASP A 229 4.63 16.21 -25.84
CA ASP A 229 5.55 17.35 -25.92
C ASP A 229 6.94 16.92 -26.41
N GLU A 230 7.44 15.74 -26.00
CA GLU A 230 8.68 15.17 -26.52
C GLU A 230 8.59 14.73 -28.01
N ARG A 231 7.37 14.45 -28.51
CA ARG A 231 7.12 14.09 -29.92
C ARG A 231 6.88 15.29 -30.83
N GLU A 232 6.83 16.52 -30.30
CA GLU A 232 6.93 17.75 -31.12
C GLU A 232 8.39 18.06 -31.52
N VAL A 233 9.36 17.27 -31.06
CA VAL A 233 10.74 17.29 -31.56
C VAL A 233 10.94 16.13 -32.53
N ASP A 234 10.74 16.44 -33.80
CA ASP A 234 11.22 15.73 -34.99
C ASP A 234 10.62 14.34 -35.30
N TYR A 235 9.52 14.38 -36.06
CA TYR A 235 9.32 13.41 -37.13
C TYR A 235 9.08 14.15 -38.45
N ARG A 236 10.14 14.79 -38.98
CA ARG A 236 10.27 14.87 -40.43
C ARG A 236 10.58 13.46 -40.92
N PHE A 237 9.54 12.75 -41.33
CA PHE A 237 9.70 11.66 -42.28
C PHE A 237 10.22 12.28 -43.58
N ASN A 238 11.53 12.25 -43.77
CA ASN A 238 12.12 12.38 -45.10
C ASN A 238 12.08 10.99 -45.73
N ASP A 239 11.21 10.88 -46.75
CA ASP A 239 11.16 9.96 -47.89
C ASP A 239 11.67 8.52 -47.74
#